data_AF-A0A966WEF7-F1
#
_entry.id   AF-A0A966WEF7-F1
#
_cell.length_a   1.000
_cell.length_b   1.000
_cell.length_c   1.000
_cell.angle_alpha   90.00
_cell.angle_beta   90.00
_cell.angle_gamma   90.00
#
_symmetry.space_group_name_H-M   'P 1'
#
loop_
_entity.id
_entity.type
_entity.pdbx_description
1 polymer ?
#
loop_
_entity_poly.entity_id
_entity_poly.type
_entity_poly.pdbx_seq_one_letter_code
_entity_poly.pdbx_strand_id
1 'polypeptide(L)'
;SRSVAVMQSLLTPEQKDQYISDIEKDYARARDQHANKKGIKLLTLEEARLNKLKLQFDKAYTPKPPKFIGKRVFKNIDLNLIAPYIDWSPFFQTWDLVGFYPAILNDPIVGQSATQVFNEAQTMLTKLIHNRALVANGVVAFYPANSVEDDIEIYEDESRTKTLFTYYGLRQQSEKPKVDNVQKPNQCLSDFIAPKSSNIKDYIGIFAVTSGLGMEKYEETFKDKNDDYSSIMFKALADRLAEAFAEYMHERVRKDLWGYAADENLDKASLIKEDYQGIRPAPGYPACPDHTVKKDIFTQLKLDEIDMHLTDSFAMTPAASVSGFYFAHPEAQYFSVDKIGDDQLKDMAKRRDVSIEFLKKWLAPNL
;
A
#
# COMPACT_ATOMS: atom_id res chain seq x y z
N SER A 1 -7.49 -14.87 21.89
CA SER A 1 -7.94 -15.71 20.75
C SER A 1 -9.43 -16.04 20.87
N ARG A 2 -10.23 -15.79 19.83
CA ARG A 2 -11.68 -16.08 19.80
C ARG A 2 -12.02 -17.44 19.15
N SER A 3 -11.15 -17.94 18.28
CA SER A 3 -11.40 -19.16 17.49
C SER A 3 -11.49 -20.43 18.36
N VAL A 4 -10.74 -20.51 19.46
CA VAL A 4 -10.79 -21.66 20.38
C VAL A 4 -12.17 -21.79 21.03
N ALA A 5 -12.72 -20.67 21.53
CA ALA A 5 -14.05 -20.66 22.15
C ALA A 5 -15.14 -21.05 21.13
N VAL A 6 -15.05 -20.55 19.90
CA VAL A 6 -15.94 -20.93 18.79
C VAL A 6 -15.89 -22.44 18.55
N MET A 7 -14.68 -23.01 18.41
CA MET A 7 -14.51 -24.45 18.18
C MET A 7 -15.04 -25.29 19.35
N GLN A 8 -14.80 -24.87 20.60
CA GLN A 8 -15.33 -25.54 21.79
C GLN A 8 -16.87 -25.57 21.78
N SER A 9 -17.50 -24.43 21.50
CA SER A 9 -18.96 -24.34 21.42
C SER A 9 -19.54 -25.19 20.28
N LEU A 10 -18.86 -25.28 19.15
CA LEU A 10 -19.30 -26.09 18.00
C LEU A 10 -19.08 -27.60 18.18
N LEU A 11 -18.07 -28.01 18.96
CA LEU A 11 -17.73 -29.41 19.18
C LEU A 11 -18.43 -30.03 20.41
N THR A 12 -18.96 -29.20 21.32
CA THR A 12 -19.70 -29.66 22.49
C THR A 12 -21.18 -29.88 22.09
N PRO A 13 -21.69 -31.14 22.09
CA PRO A 13 -23.04 -31.44 21.58
C PRO A 13 -24.14 -30.62 22.26
N GLU A 14 -24.02 -30.35 23.55
CA GLU A 14 -25.00 -29.61 24.34
C GLU A 14 -25.01 -28.10 24.04
N GLN A 15 -23.93 -27.56 23.45
CA GLN A 15 -23.77 -26.13 23.17
C GLN A 15 -23.95 -25.80 21.68
N LYS A 16 -23.68 -26.77 20.79
CA LYS A 16 -23.61 -26.57 19.35
C LYS A 16 -24.87 -25.93 18.76
N ASP A 17 -26.03 -26.51 19.01
CA ASP A 17 -27.28 -26.05 18.38
C ASP A 17 -27.67 -24.66 18.86
N GLN A 18 -27.47 -24.37 20.15
CA GLN A 18 -27.69 -23.06 20.72
C GLN A 18 -26.72 -22.02 20.14
N TYR A 19 -25.44 -22.36 20.03
CA TYR A 19 -24.42 -21.47 19.48
C TYR A 19 -24.66 -21.12 18.02
N ILE A 20 -25.06 -22.09 17.19
CA ILE A 20 -25.45 -21.86 15.79
C ILE A 20 -26.66 -20.93 15.73
N SER A 21 -27.71 -21.19 16.51
CA SER A 21 -28.91 -20.35 16.59
C SER A 21 -28.58 -18.90 16.96
N ASP A 22 -27.66 -18.69 17.90
CA ASP A 22 -27.26 -17.35 18.33
C ASP A 22 -26.41 -16.63 17.27
N ILE A 23 -25.50 -17.34 16.58
CA ILE A 23 -24.77 -16.79 15.43
C ILE A 23 -25.73 -16.39 14.31
N GLU A 24 -26.71 -17.22 13.98
CA GLU A 24 -27.69 -16.93 12.91
C GLU A 24 -28.50 -15.67 13.23
N LYS A 25 -28.90 -15.49 14.50
CA LYS A 25 -29.56 -14.27 14.98
C LYS A 25 -28.62 -13.07 14.91
N ASP A 26 -27.36 -13.23 15.32
CA ASP A 26 -26.36 -12.17 15.25
C ASP A 26 -26.08 -11.74 13.81
N TYR A 27 -26.00 -12.69 12.87
CA TYR A 27 -25.84 -12.43 11.44
C TYR A 27 -27.09 -11.81 10.83
N ALA A 28 -28.30 -12.25 11.21
CA ALA A 28 -29.54 -11.59 10.81
C ALA A 28 -29.57 -10.13 11.30
N ARG A 29 -29.28 -9.90 12.59
CA ARG A 29 -29.19 -8.56 13.17
C ARG A 29 -28.13 -7.69 12.48
N ALA A 30 -26.95 -8.24 12.21
CA ALA A 30 -25.88 -7.50 11.51
C ALA A 30 -26.28 -7.14 10.07
N ARG A 31 -26.96 -8.06 9.35
CA ARG A 31 -27.52 -7.79 8.01
C ARG A 31 -28.58 -6.69 8.07
N ASP A 32 -29.52 -6.77 9.01
CA ASP A 32 -30.58 -5.76 9.16
C ASP A 32 -29.98 -4.40 9.54
N GLN A 33 -29.02 -4.36 10.47
CA GLN A 33 -28.32 -3.13 10.82
C GLN A 33 -27.57 -2.53 9.63
N HIS A 34 -26.88 -3.35 8.84
CA HIS A 34 -26.17 -2.88 7.65
C HIS A 34 -27.13 -2.37 6.57
N ALA A 35 -28.22 -3.10 6.30
CA ALA A 35 -29.24 -2.71 5.33
C ALA A 35 -29.97 -1.41 5.73
N ASN A 36 -30.16 -1.18 7.04
CA ASN A 36 -30.79 0.02 7.57
C ASN A 36 -29.83 1.21 7.79
N LYS A 37 -28.51 1.04 7.61
CA LYS A 37 -27.58 2.16 7.67
C LYS A 37 -27.91 3.13 6.53
N LYS A 38 -28.26 4.36 6.89
CA LYS A 38 -28.25 5.46 5.92
C LYS A 38 -26.80 5.63 5.44
N GLY A 39 -26.55 5.24 4.21
CA GLY A 39 -25.24 5.40 3.58
C GLY A 39 -24.83 6.87 3.53
N ILE A 40 -23.54 7.10 3.32
CA ILE A 40 -23.03 8.45 3.05
C ILE A 40 -23.68 8.91 1.74
N LYS A 41 -24.19 10.13 1.71
CA LYS A 41 -24.73 10.72 0.48
C LYS A 41 -23.59 10.79 -0.56
N LEU A 42 -23.77 10.11 -1.68
CA LEU A 42 -22.86 10.17 -2.80
C LEU A 42 -23.25 11.31 -3.74
N LEU A 43 -22.26 12.02 -4.24
CA LEU A 43 -22.33 12.95 -5.36
C LEU A 43 -22.27 12.16 -6.66
N THR A 44 -22.84 12.72 -7.73
CA THR A 44 -22.53 12.22 -9.08
C THR A 44 -21.04 12.38 -9.37
N LEU A 45 -20.50 11.56 -10.27
CA LEU A 45 -19.11 11.64 -10.68
C LEU A 45 -18.77 13.04 -11.22
N GLU A 46 -19.68 13.66 -11.96
CA GLU A 46 -19.51 15.02 -12.49
C GLU A 46 -19.38 16.06 -11.36
N GLU A 47 -20.28 16.03 -10.37
CA GLU A 47 -20.20 16.90 -9.18
C GLU A 47 -18.90 16.67 -8.40
N ALA A 48 -18.47 15.41 -8.24
CA ALA A 48 -17.22 15.08 -7.58
C ALA A 48 -16.00 15.64 -8.34
N ARG A 49 -15.97 15.53 -9.69
CA ARG A 49 -14.92 16.11 -10.54
C ARG A 49 -14.91 17.63 -10.50
N LEU A 50 -16.08 18.28 -10.41
CA LEU A 50 -16.17 19.73 -10.23
C LEU A 50 -15.56 20.20 -8.88
N ASN A 51 -15.70 19.38 -7.84
CA ASN A 51 -15.11 19.59 -6.51
C ASN A 51 -13.72 18.93 -6.34
N LYS A 52 -12.98 18.67 -7.43
CA LYS A 52 -11.63 18.11 -7.36
C LYS A 52 -10.65 19.00 -6.60
N LEU A 53 -9.56 18.39 -6.12
CA LEU A 53 -8.44 19.14 -5.56
C LEU A 53 -7.77 19.97 -6.68
N LYS A 54 -7.53 21.26 -6.42
CA LYS A 54 -6.96 22.19 -7.39
C LYS A 54 -5.57 22.64 -6.92
N LEU A 55 -4.54 22.00 -7.45
CA LEU A 55 -3.15 22.29 -7.12
C LEU A 55 -2.51 23.23 -8.15
N GLN A 56 -1.47 23.94 -7.73
CA GLN A 56 -0.69 24.81 -8.59
C GLN A 56 0.62 24.12 -9.00
N PHE A 57 0.91 24.09 -10.30
CA PHE A 57 2.07 23.39 -10.87
C PHE A 57 3.07 24.33 -11.59
N ASP A 58 2.82 25.65 -11.59
CA ASP A 58 3.65 26.63 -12.29
C ASP A 58 4.45 27.54 -11.33
N LYS A 59 3.78 28.21 -10.37
CA LYS A 59 4.37 29.25 -9.52
C LYS A 59 4.77 28.74 -8.13
N ALA A 60 3.86 28.08 -7.44
CA ALA A 60 4.09 27.60 -6.07
C ALA A 60 4.97 26.33 -6.02
N TYR A 61 4.87 25.50 -7.05
CA TYR A 61 5.64 24.28 -7.21
C TYR A 61 5.79 24.00 -8.70
N THR A 62 7.02 23.78 -9.18
CA THR A 62 7.26 23.26 -10.53
C THR A 62 7.76 21.82 -10.39
N PRO A 63 7.12 20.83 -11.04
CA PRO A 63 7.60 19.46 -11.01
C PRO A 63 9.07 19.36 -11.42
N LYS A 64 9.88 18.78 -10.54
CA LYS A 64 11.30 18.56 -10.81
C LYS A 64 11.46 17.28 -11.65
N PRO A 65 12.22 17.30 -12.75
CA PRO A 65 12.51 16.08 -13.48
C PRO A 65 13.36 15.13 -12.62
N PRO A 66 13.11 13.82 -12.67
CA PRO A 66 13.98 12.82 -12.04
C PRO A 66 15.36 12.79 -12.71
N LYS A 67 16.37 12.24 -12.03
CA LYS A 67 17.74 12.19 -12.58
C LYS A 67 17.90 11.19 -13.74
N PHE A 68 16.87 10.39 -14.02
CA PHE A 68 16.79 9.48 -15.16
C PHE A 68 15.34 9.15 -15.50
N ILE A 69 15.10 8.71 -16.73
CA ILE A 69 13.84 8.13 -17.20
C ILE A 69 14.06 6.63 -17.49
N GLY A 70 13.04 5.82 -17.25
CA GLY A 70 13.11 4.36 -17.33
C GLY A 70 13.38 3.71 -15.97
N LYS A 71 13.74 2.44 -15.98
CA LYS A 71 13.94 1.63 -14.75
C LYS A 71 15.41 1.46 -14.36
N ARG A 72 15.66 1.34 -13.06
CA ARG A 72 16.90 0.84 -12.46
C ARG A 72 16.60 -0.35 -11.56
N VAL A 73 17.40 -1.40 -11.74
CA VAL A 73 17.31 -2.64 -10.96
C VAL A 73 18.37 -2.60 -9.86
N PHE A 74 17.95 -2.93 -8.64
CA PHE A 74 18.78 -3.03 -7.46
C PHE A 74 18.72 -4.48 -6.97
N LYS A 75 19.81 -5.23 -7.09
CA LYS A 75 19.88 -6.62 -6.64
C LYS A 75 20.78 -6.75 -5.43
N ASN A 76 20.42 -7.66 -4.53
CA ASN A 76 21.19 -8.00 -3.34
C ASN A 76 21.51 -6.77 -2.47
N ILE A 77 20.51 -5.93 -2.22
CA ILE A 77 20.67 -4.81 -1.27
C ILE A 77 21.00 -5.39 0.11
N ASP A 78 22.01 -4.82 0.76
CA ASP A 78 22.41 -5.22 2.10
C ASP A 78 21.27 -4.96 3.08
N LEU A 79 20.80 -6.01 3.75
CA LEU A 79 19.74 -5.93 4.75
C LEU A 79 20.13 -5.04 5.95
N ASN A 80 21.43 -4.80 6.20
CA ASN A 80 21.88 -3.83 7.20
C ASN A 80 21.49 -2.38 6.84
N LEU A 81 21.30 -2.07 5.56
CA LEU A 81 20.82 -0.75 5.13
C LEU A 81 19.29 -0.61 5.31
N ILE A 82 18.57 -1.73 5.23
CA ILE A 82 17.11 -1.80 5.30
C ILE A 82 16.63 -1.88 6.76
N ALA A 83 17.25 -2.74 7.58
CA ALA A 83 16.82 -3.01 8.95
C ALA A 83 16.60 -1.74 9.82
N PRO A 84 17.39 -0.66 9.71
CA PRO A 84 17.15 0.58 10.45
C PRO A 84 15.84 1.32 10.11
N TYR A 85 15.14 0.92 9.04
CA TYR A 85 13.86 1.51 8.62
C TYR A 85 12.65 0.69 9.08
N ILE A 86 12.83 -0.38 9.85
CA ILE A 86 11.72 -1.19 10.35
C ILE A 86 10.85 -0.35 11.31
N ASP A 87 9.57 -0.19 10.96
CA ASP A 87 8.52 0.12 11.93
C ASP A 87 8.10 -1.16 12.65
N TRP A 88 8.43 -1.20 13.95
CA TRP A 88 8.14 -2.32 14.83
C TRP A 88 6.69 -2.33 15.35
N SER A 89 5.92 -1.27 15.16
CA SER A 89 4.54 -1.22 15.69
C SER A 89 3.65 -2.32 15.09
N PRO A 90 3.64 -2.55 13.76
CA PRO A 90 2.86 -3.64 13.19
C PRO A 90 3.44 -5.03 13.49
N PHE A 91 4.75 -5.13 13.80
CA PHE A 91 5.34 -6.39 14.26
C PHE A 91 4.67 -6.86 15.57
N PHE A 92 4.47 -5.97 16.55
CA PHE A 92 3.77 -6.31 17.78
C PHE A 92 2.31 -6.70 17.54
N GLN A 93 1.64 -6.07 16.57
CA GLN A 93 0.28 -6.44 16.18
C GLN A 93 0.21 -7.85 15.61
N THR A 94 1.22 -8.31 14.84
CA THR A 94 1.32 -9.71 14.39
C THR A 94 1.38 -10.70 15.56
N TRP A 95 1.89 -10.27 16.71
CA TRP A 95 1.96 -11.05 17.95
C TRP A 95 0.78 -10.83 18.91
N ASP A 96 -0.31 -10.23 18.43
CA ASP A 96 -1.49 -9.86 19.24
C ASP A 96 -1.16 -8.94 20.45
N LEU A 97 -0.07 -8.17 20.37
CA LEU A 97 0.34 -7.21 21.39
C LEU A 97 -0.09 -5.79 20.99
N VAL A 98 -1.07 -5.25 21.71
CA VAL A 98 -1.64 -3.93 21.43
C VAL A 98 -0.77 -2.83 22.04
N GLY A 99 -0.26 -1.94 21.20
CA GLY A 99 0.54 -0.79 21.60
C GLY A 99 1.41 -0.28 20.45
N PHE A 100 2.08 0.84 20.66
CA PHE A 100 3.00 1.43 19.68
C PHE A 100 4.44 1.32 20.17
N TYR A 101 5.37 1.03 19.26
CA TYR A 101 6.79 1.06 19.58
C TYR A 101 7.29 2.51 19.67
N PRO A 102 8.21 2.85 20.62
CA PRO A 102 8.80 1.99 21.65
C PRO A 102 8.00 1.92 22.96
N ALA A 103 6.90 2.67 23.09
CA ALA A 103 6.14 2.79 24.34
C ALA A 103 5.62 1.43 24.87
N ILE A 104 5.24 0.52 23.97
CA ILE A 104 4.75 -0.84 24.30
C ILE A 104 5.74 -1.64 25.15
N LEU A 105 7.04 -1.39 25.04
CA LEU A 105 8.07 -2.12 25.81
C LEU A 105 7.97 -1.85 27.32
N ASN A 106 7.43 -0.69 27.70
CA ASN A 106 7.24 -0.29 29.09
C ASN A 106 5.77 -0.41 29.55
N ASP A 107 4.91 -1.04 28.75
CA ASP A 107 3.51 -1.21 29.09
C ASP A 107 3.35 -2.09 30.35
N PRO A 108 2.52 -1.70 31.34
CA PRO A 108 2.41 -2.42 32.61
C PRO A 108 1.76 -3.80 32.48
N ILE A 109 1.06 -4.09 31.38
CA ILE A 109 0.36 -5.36 31.16
C ILE A 109 1.16 -6.23 30.18
N VAL A 110 1.55 -5.68 29.03
CA VAL A 110 2.18 -6.46 27.94
C VAL A 110 3.68 -6.22 27.77
N GLY A 111 4.27 -5.26 28.48
CA GLY A 111 5.64 -4.80 28.25
C GLY A 111 6.71 -5.86 28.45
N GLN A 112 6.52 -6.78 29.41
CA GLN A 112 7.43 -7.91 29.60
C GLN A 112 7.46 -8.83 28.37
N SER A 113 6.29 -9.25 27.88
CA SER A 113 6.17 -10.10 26.69
C SER A 113 6.62 -9.38 25.43
N ALA A 114 6.28 -8.10 25.28
CA ALA A 114 6.71 -7.26 24.18
C ALA A 114 8.25 -7.15 24.13
N THR A 115 8.89 -6.91 25.28
CA THR A 115 10.35 -6.85 25.37
C THR A 115 11.00 -8.20 25.03
N GLN A 116 10.42 -9.30 25.51
CA GLN A 116 10.93 -10.64 25.20
C GLN A 116 10.89 -10.93 23.70
N VAL A 117 9.71 -10.82 23.07
CA VAL A 117 9.54 -11.13 21.65
C VAL A 117 10.37 -10.19 20.77
N PHE A 118 10.51 -8.93 21.17
CA PHE A 118 11.39 -7.98 20.49
C PHE A 118 12.86 -8.40 20.53
N ASN A 119 13.38 -8.80 21.69
CA ASN A 119 14.76 -9.27 21.81
C ASN A 119 15.02 -10.55 20.99
N GLU A 120 14.04 -11.46 20.97
CA GLU A 120 14.08 -12.67 20.14
C GLU A 120 14.06 -12.32 18.64
N ALA A 121 13.24 -11.35 18.24
CA ALA A 121 13.20 -10.81 16.88
C ALA A 121 14.52 -10.18 16.47
N GLN A 122 15.13 -9.35 17.33
CA GLN A 122 16.44 -8.73 17.07
C GLN A 122 17.55 -9.78 16.92
N THR A 123 17.50 -10.84 17.75
CA THR A 123 18.43 -11.96 17.66
C THR A 123 18.27 -12.71 16.33
N MET A 124 17.03 -12.99 15.92
CA MET A 124 16.76 -13.65 14.64
C MET A 124 17.12 -12.76 13.45
N LEU A 125 16.82 -11.45 13.51
CA LEU A 125 17.18 -10.47 12.51
C LEU A 125 18.70 -10.40 12.32
N THR A 126 19.46 -10.37 13.40
CA THR A 126 20.94 -10.41 13.33
C THR A 126 21.41 -11.69 12.63
N LYS A 127 20.86 -12.85 13.00
CA LYS A 127 21.22 -14.14 12.40
C LYS A 127 20.85 -14.21 10.91
N LEU A 128 19.66 -13.76 10.53
CA LEU A 128 19.19 -13.84 9.14
C LEU A 128 20.01 -12.92 8.23
N ILE A 129 20.40 -11.74 8.73
CA ILE A 129 21.27 -10.80 8.00
C ILE A 129 22.66 -11.40 7.83
N HIS A 130 23.27 -11.86 8.93
CA HIS A 130 24.62 -12.45 8.91
C HIS A 130 24.71 -13.67 7.99
N ASN A 131 23.69 -14.53 8.03
CA ASN A 131 23.64 -15.75 7.21
C ASN A 131 23.18 -15.49 5.76
N ARG A 132 22.84 -14.23 5.40
CA ARG A 132 22.23 -13.88 4.11
C ARG A 132 21.05 -14.79 3.77
N ALA A 133 20.22 -15.03 4.78
CA ALA A 133 19.07 -15.92 4.70
C ALA A 133 18.02 -15.46 3.68
N LEU A 134 17.94 -14.14 3.53
CA LEU A 134 17.02 -13.46 2.63
C LEU A 134 17.79 -12.58 1.65
N VAL A 135 17.28 -12.48 0.43
CA VAL A 135 17.79 -11.56 -0.59
C VAL A 135 16.78 -10.44 -0.80
N ALA A 136 17.28 -9.20 -0.79
CA ALA A 136 16.50 -8.00 -1.08
C ALA A 136 16.79 -7.49 -2.50
N ASN A 137 15.76 -7.51 -3.34
CA ASN A 137 15.80 -6.99 -4.71
C ASN A 137 14.70 -5.96 -4.92
N GLY A 138 14.96 -4.95 -5.75
CA GLY A 138 13.98 -3.92 -6.06
C GLY A 138 14.19 -3.28 -7.42
N VAL A 139 13.14 -2.68 -7.93
CA VAL A 139 13.15 -1.84 -9.13
C VAL A 139 12.55 -0.49 -8.76
N VAL A 140 13.21 0.58 -9.21
CA VAL A 140 12.65 1.93 -9.23
C VAL A 140 12.65 2.42 -10.66
N ALA A 141 11.54 2.98 -11.10
CA ALA A 141 11.41 3.58 -12.41
C ALA A 141 10.78 4.97 -12.32
N PHE A 142 11.17 5.85 -13.24
CA PHE A 142 10.52 7.14 -13.40
C PHE A 142 10.13 7.35 -14.84
N TYR A 143 8.95 7.91 -15.03
CA TYR A 143 8.39 8.15 -16.35
C TYR A 143 7.75 9.52 -16.41
N PRO A 144 7.80 10.20 -17.57
CA PRO A 144 6.97 11.36 -17.82
C PRO A 144 5.51 10.96 -17.66
N ALA A 145 4.73 11.81 -16.99
CA ALA A 145 3.31 11.56 -16.77
C ALA A 145 2.51 12.85 -16.78
N ASN A 146 1.23 12.74 -17.14
CA ASN A 146 0.26 13.82 -16.99
C ASN A 146 -1.10 13.24 -16.60
N SER A 147 -1.87 14.00 -15.83
CA SER A 147 -3.24 13.63 -15.53
C SER A 147 -4.18 13.95 -16.69
N VAL A 148 -5.16 13.08 -16.90
CA VAL A 148 -6.28 13.25 -17.82
C VAL A 148 -7.55 12.93 -17.02
N GLU A 149 -8.22 13.97 -16.52
CA GLU A 149 -9.29 13.85 -15.52
C GLU A 149 -8.84 13.01 -14.29
N ASP A 150 -9.40 11.82 -14.10
CA ASP A 150 -9.14 10.95 -12.95
C ASP A 150 -7.96 9.99 -13.19
N ASP A 151 -7.38 10.00 -14.39
CA ASP A 151 -6.35 9.05 -14.81
C ASP A 151 -4.99 9.72 -14.90
N ILE A 152 -3.95 8.88 -14.90
CA ILE A 152 -2.57 9.30 -15.12
C ILE A 152 -2.05 8.55 -16.34
N GLU A 153 -1.83 9.28 -17.45
CA GLU A 153 -1.12 8.75 -18.61
C GLU A 153 0.37 8.75 -18.29
N ILE A 154 1.01 7.58 -18.42
CA ILE A 154 2.43 7.37 -18.15
C ILE A 154 3.10 7.07 -19.49
N TYR A 155 4.09 7.86 -19.88
CA TYR A 155 4.69 7.82 -21.22
C TYR A 155 6.03 7.08 -21.25
N GLU A 156 6.38 6.53 -22.40
CA GLU A 156 7.65 5.82 -22.58
C GLU A 156 8.88 6.74 -22.46
N ASP A 157 8.74 8.00 -22.90
CA ASP A 157 9.81 8.99 -22.91
C ASP A 157 9.28 10.44 -22.89
N GLU A 158 10.22 11.40 -22.89
CA GLU A 158 9.95 12.85 -22.76
C GLU A 158 9.18 13.46 -23.95
N SER A 159 9.04 12.74 -25.07
CA SER A 159 8.22 13.19 -26.19
C SER A 159 6.72 13.16 -25.87
N ARG A 160 6.31 12.30 -24.92
CA ARG A 160 4.92 12.11 -24.48
C ARG A 160 3.97 11.74 -25.64
N THR A 161 4.49 11.08 -26.68
CA THR A 161 3.69 10.65 -27.84
C THR A 161 3.11 9.24 -27.69
N LYS A 162 3.78 8.37 -26.93
CA LYS A 162 3.36 6.99 -26.71
C LYS A 162 3.20 6.71 -25.21
N THR A 163 1.99 6.30 -24.84
CA THR A 163 1.65 5.88 -23.49
C THR A 163 2.21 4.48 -23.23
N LEU A 164 3.01 4.34 -22.18
CA LEU A 164 3.53 3.07 -21.66
C LEU A 164 2.38 2.24 -21.06
N PHE A 165 1.61 2.86 -20.16
CA PHE A 165 0.31 2.41 -19.66
C PHE A 165 -0.41 3.58 -18.97
N THR A 166 -1.67 3.37 -18.62
CA THR A 166 -2.49 4.36 -17.89
C THR A 166 -2.83 3.82 -16.51
N TYR A 167 -2.58 4.60 -15.46
CA TYR A 167 -3.19 4.36 -14.17
C TYR A 167 -4.60 4.92 -14.18
N TYR A 168 -5.59 4.06 -13.99
CA TYR A 168 -6.99 4.44 -13.95
C TYR A 168 -7.42 4.73 -12.52
N GLY A 169 -7.60 6.01 -12.19
CA GLY A 169 -7.89 6.44 -10.83
C GLY A 169 -9.36 6.37 -10.46
N LEU A 170 -9.59 6.37 -9.14
CA LEU A 170 -10.90 6.55 -8.53
C LEU A 170 -10.92 7.86 -7.74
N ARG A 171 -12.04 8.56 -7.80
CA ARG A 171 -12.32 9.80 -7.09
C ARG A 171 -13.30 9.53 -5.96
N GLN A 172 -13.06 10.14 -4.81
CA GLN A 172 -14.02 10.14 -3.71
C GLN A 172 -15.38 10.67 -4.20
N GLN A 173 -16.48 9.95 -3.96
CA GLN A 173 -17.84 10.42 -4.30
C GLN A 173 -18.67 10.83 -3.10
N SER A 174 -18.18 10.69 -1.86
CA SER A 174 -18.89 11.19 -0.69
C SER A 174 -19.07 12.72 -0.72
N GLU A 175 -20.27 13.20 -0.37
CA GLU A 175 -20.49 14.63 -0.12
C GLU A 175 -19.57 15.09 1.02
N LYS A 176 -18.71 16.06 0.73
CA LYS A 176 -17.71 16.55 1.68
C LYS A 176 -18.30 17.61 2.60
N PRO A 177 -18.05 17.54 3.92
CA PRO A 177 -18.46 18.59 4.83
C PRO A 177 -17.71 19.89 4.52
N LYS A 178 -18.36 21.02 4.80
CA LYS A 178 -17.68 22.32 4.85
C LYS A 178 -17.02 22.48 6.21
N VAL A 179 -15.75 22.85 6.22
CA VAL A 179 -15.00 23.23 7.42
C VAL A 179 -14.59 24.69 7.22
N ASP A 180 -14.93 25.56 8.16
CA ASP A 180 -14.65 27.01 8.07
C ASP A 180 -15.12 27.65 6.75
N ASN A 181 -16.31 27.27 6.28
CA ASN A 181 -16.90 27.65 4.98
C ASN A 181 -16.14 27.19 3.73
N VAL A 182 -15.07 26.40 3.87
CA VAL A 182 -14.35 25.79 2.77
C VAL A 182 -14.82 24.35 2.59
N GLN A 183 -15.26 24.01 1.39
CA GLN A 183 -15.61 22.64 1.04
C GLN A 183 -14.33 21.84 0.83
N LYS A 184 -14.17 20.72 1.56
CA LYS A 184 -13.06 19.81 1.29
C LYS A 184 -13.20 19.20 -0.11
N PRO A 185 -12.09 18.96 -0.83
CA PRO A 185 -12.15 18.43 -2.18
C PRO A 185 -12.54 16.95 -2.17
N ASN A 186 -13.12 16.51 -3.28
CA ASN A 186 -13.28 15.11 -3.63
C ASN A 186 -12.00 14.64 -4.32
N GLN A 187 -11.09 14.04 -3.55
CA GLN A 187 -9.72 13.76 -4.00
C GLN A 187 -9.66 12.56 -4.96
N CYS A 188 -8.74 12.64 -5.92
CA CYS A 188 -8.24 11.54 -6.73
C CYS A 188 -6.70 11.62 -6.77
N LEU A 189 -6.01 10.49 -6.91
CA LEU A 189 -4.53 10.50 -7.00
C LEU A 189 -4.03 11.27 -8.24
N SER A 190 -4.80 11.30 -9.33
CA SER A 190 -4.45 12.09 -10.52
C SER A 190 -4.37 13.59 -10.25
N ASP A 191 -5.04 14.10 -9.21
CA ASP A 191 -5.02 15.52 -8.84
C ASP A 191 -3.60 16.00 -8.43
N PHE A 192 -2.72 15.07 -8.04
CA PHE A 192 -1.33 15.34 -7.64
C PHE A 192 -0.33 15.33 -8.81
N ILE A 193 -0.80 15.14 -10.04
CA ILE A 193 0.02 15.17 -11.26
C ILE A 193 -0.51 16.28 -12.18
N ALA A 194 0.40 17.06 -12.78
CA ALA A 194 0.02 18.18 -13.62
C ALA A 194 -0.89 17.73 -14.79
N PRO A 195 -2.04 18.40 -15.01
CA PRO A 195 -2.95 18.06 -16.10
C PRO A 195 -2.29 18.20 -17.46
N LYS A 196 -2.60 17.29 -18.38
CA LYS A 196 -2.08 17.33 -19.76
C LYS A 196 -2.40 18.66 -20.46
N SER A 197 -3.58 19.24 -20.18
CA SER A 197 -4.03 20.54 -20.70
C SER A 197 -3.20 21.73 -20.21
N SER A 198 -2.44 21.59 -19.11
CA SER A 198 -1.56 22.65 -18.59
C SER A 198 -0.26 22.79 -19.37
N ASN A 199 0.11 21.81 -20.20
CA ASN A 199 1.42 21.69 -20.86
C ASN A 199 2.62 21.69 -19.90
N ILE A 200 2.39 21.46 -18.60
CA ILE A 200 3.46 21.31 -17.61
C ILE A 200 3.97 19.87 -17.66
N LYS A 201 5.30 19.74 -17.72
CA LYS A 201 5.98 18.46 -17.71
C LYS A 201 6.06 17.93 -16.28
N ASP A 202 5.25 16.93 -15.98
CA ASP A 202 5.27 16.22 -14.70
C ASP A 202 5.73 14.77 -14.89
N TYR A 203 5.94 14.07 -13.77
CA TYR A 203 6.56 12.78 -13.68
C TYR A 203 5.90 11.94 -12.59
N ILE A 204 5.96 10.63 -12.76
CA ILE A 204 5.56 9.67 -11.74
C ILE A 204 6.69 8.67 -11.53
N GLY A 205 6.86 8.23 -10.29
CA GLY A 205 7.71 7.08 -9.98
C GLY A 205 6.89 5.80 -9.83
N ILE A 206 7.52 4.67 -10.09
CA ILE A 206 6.95 3.34 -9.89
C ILE A 206 8.01 2.50 -9.20
N PHE A 207 7.63 1.71 -8.22
CA PHE A 207 8.54 0.80 -7.55
C PHE A 207 7.94 -0.58 -7.32
N ALA A 208 8.84 -1.55 -7.19
CA ALA A 208 8.56 -2.84 -6.60
C ALA A 208 9.80 -3.30 -5.85
N VAL A 209 9.62 -3.78 -4.62
CA VAL A 209 10.67 -4.29 -3.75
C VAL A 209 10.23 -5.61 -3.14
N THR A 210 11.20 -6.50 -2.93
CA THR A 210 11.03 -7.71 -2.14
C THR A 210 12.24 -7.91 -1.25
N SER A 211 12.01 -8.42 -0.04
CA SER A 211 13.05 -8.92 0.87
C SER A 211 12.80 -10.39 1.23
N GLY A 212 11.92 -11.07 0.50
CA GLY A 212 11.45 -12.42 0.81
C GLY A 212 12.11 -13.53 -0.01
N LEU A 213 13.11 -13.23 -0.82
CA LEU A 213 13.75 -14.24 -1.67
C LEU A 213 14.62 -15.18 -0.82
N GLY A 214 14.43 -16.50 -0.99
CA GLY A 214 15.09 -17.53 -0.19
C GLY A 214 14.30 -17.99 1.05
N MET A 215 13.10 -17.44 1.29
CA MET A 215 12.27 -17.81 2.44
C MET A 215 11.94 -19.31 2.50
N GLU A 216 11.65 -19.93 1.35
CA GLU A 216 11.15 -21.32 1.22
C GLU A 216 12.03 -22.33 1.98
N LYS A 217 13.36 -22.22 1.85
CA LYS A 217 14.32 -23.10 2.52
C LYS A 217 14.23 -23.00 4.05
N TYR A 218 14.03 -21.80 4.58
CA TYR A 218 13.92 -21.57 6.01
C TYR A 218 12.56 -22.01 6.53
N GLU A 219 11.48 -21.76 5.78
CA GLU A 219 10.15 -22.24 6.11
C GLU A 219 10.08 -23.77 6.20
N GLU A 220 10.70 -24.48 5.26
CA GLU A 220 10.82 -25.94 5.29
C GLU A 220 11.60 -26.41 6.52
N THR A 221 12.72 -25.73 6.84
CA THR A 221 13.52 -26.05 8.04
C THR A 221 12.73 -25.89 9.34
N PHE A 222 11.91 -24.84 9.46
CA PHE A 222 11.07 -24.65 10.65
C PHE A 222 9.95 -25.68 10.71
N LYS A 223 9.33 -25.99 9.57
CA LYS A 223 8.30 -27.03 9.47
C LYS A 223 8.82 -28.40 9.89
N ASP A 224 9.99 -28.82 9.40
CA ASP A 224 10.60 -30.12 9.73
C ASP A 224 10.92 -30.25 11.22
N LYS A 225 11.17 -29.12 11.89
CA LYS A 225 11.43 -29.04 13.33
C LYS A 225 10.17 -28.85 14.17
N ASN A 226 9.01 -28.68 13.55
CA ASN A 226 7.77 -28.26 14.21
C ASN A 226 7.97 -26.97 15.04
N ASP A 227 8.76 -26.03 14.52
CA ASP A 227 9.08 -24.75 15.17
C ASP A 227 8.20 -23.63 14.61
N ASP A 228 6.92 -23.66 15.00
CA ASP A 228 5.92 -22.69 14.56
C ASP A 228 6.29 -21.26 15.01
N TYR A 229 6.87 -21.12 16.19
CA TYR A 229 7.31 -19.84 16.74
C TYR A 229 8.34 -19.17 15.83
N SER A 230 9.42 -19.88 15.48
CA SER A 230 10.45 -19.33 14.61
C SER A 230 9.95 -19.10 13.18
N SER A 231 9.03 -19.93 12.70
CA SER A 231 8.38 -19.74 11.39
C SER A 231 7.59 -18.44 11.33
N ILE A 232 6.75 -18.17 12.34
CA ILE A 232 5.97 -16.93 12.46
C ILE A 232 6.92 -15.73 12.62
N MET A 233 7.93 -15.83 13.49
CA MET A 233 8.93 -14.78 13.70
C MET A 233 9.65 -14.43 12.39
N PHE A 234 10.11 -15.43 11.64
CA PHE A 234 10.83 -15.22 10.40
C PHE A 234 9.97 -14.56 9.33
N LYS A 235 8.71 -15.02 9.18
CA LYS A 235 7.74 -14.41 8.26
C LYS A 235 7.42 -12.96 8.63
N ALA A 236 7.20 -12.69 9.91
CA ALA A 236 6.96 -11.34 10.40
C ALA A 236 8.17 -10.42 10.11
N LEU A 237 9.39 -10.89 10.35
CA LEU A 237 10.61 -10.14 10.04
C LEU A 237 10.79 -9.90 8.54
N ALA A 238 10.52 -10.90 7.69
CA ALA A 238 10.60 -10.75 6.25
C ALA A 238 9.62 -9.67 5.74
N ASP A 239 8.39 -9.68 6.23
CA ASP A 239 7.37 -8.68 5.95
C ASP A 239 7.78 -7.27 6.43
N ARG A 240 8.29 -7.16 7.66
CA ARG A 240 8.85 -5.89 8.18
C ARG A 240 10.01 -5.36 7.33
N LEU A 241 10.89 -6.25 6.85
CA LEU A 241 11.98 -5.88 5.95
C LEU A 241 11.47 -5.39 4.58
N ALA A 242 10.35 -5.90 4.08
CA ALA A 242 9.81 -5.48 2.79
C ALA A 242 9.28 -4.04 2.86
N GLU A 243 8.55 -3.71 3.93
CA GLU A 243 8.08 -2.35 4.22
C GLU A 243 9.24 -1.40 4.51
N ALA A 244 10.22 -1.84 5.31
CA ALA A 244 11.44 -1.07 5.57
C ALA A 244 12.23 -0.80 4.28
N PHE A 245 12.23 -1.75 3.34
CA PHE A 245 12.89 -1.59 2.05
C PHE A 245 12.15 -0.59 1.16
N ALA A 246 10.81 -0.60 1.18
CA ALA A 246 10.01 0.42 0.50
C ALA A 246 10.30 1.83 1.05
N GLU A 247 10.46 1.98 2.37
CA GLU A 247 10.83 3.25 3.01
C GLU A 247 12.26 3.69 2.66
N TYR A 248 13.23 2.79 2.77
CA TYR A 248 14.62 3.05 2.38
C TYR A 248 14.71 3.50 0.91
N MET A 249 14.03 2.80 0.00
CA MET A 249 14.01 3.18 -1.40
C MET A 249 13.28 4.50 -1.62
N HIS A 250 12.20 4.77 -0.89
CA HIS A 250 11.50 6.04 -0.98
C HIS A 250 12.40 7.20 -0.57
N GLU A 251 13.11 7.12 0.56
CA GLU A 251 14.09 8.14 0.96
C GLU A 251 15.14 8.38 -0.15
N ARG A 252 15.69 7.30 -0.72
CA ARG A 252 16.63 7.41 -1.85
C ARG A 252 16.01 8.01 -3.09
N VAL A 253 14.72 7.78 -3.35
CA VAL A 253 13.99 8.44 -4.42
C VAL A 253 13.94 9.94 -4.19
N ARG A 254 13.52 10.37 -3.00
CA ARG A 254 13.40 11.80 -2.67
C ARG A 254 14.73 12.54 -2.75
N LYS A 255 15.80 11.94 -2.24
CA LYS A 255 17.13 12.58 -2.11
C LYS A 255 18.02 12.40 -3.34
N ASP A 256 18.09 11.19 -3.87
CA ASP A 256 19.18 10.79 -4.77
C ASP A 256 18.71 10.43 -6.18
N LEU A 257 17.60 9.71 -6.33
CA LEU A 257 17.20 9.12 -7.62
C LEU A 257 16.26 10.05 -8.41
N TRP A 258 15.22 10.57 -7.75
CA TRP A 258 14.43 11.68 -8.28
C TRP A 258 15.05 13.01 -7.86
N GLY A 259 15.39 13.14 -6.58
CA GLY A 259 16.19 14.26 -6.07
C GLY A 259 15.43 15.56 -5.88
N TYR A 260 14.11 15.51 -5.68
CA TYR A 260 13.32 16.71 -5.43
C TYR A 260 13.53 17.29 -4.02
N ALA A 261 14.06 16.49 -3.08
CA ALA A 261 14.36 16.85 -1.69
C ALA A 261 15.80 16.43 -1.30
N ALA A 262 16.80 16.85 -2.07
CA ALA A 262 18.21 16.47 -1.85
C ALA A 262 18.76 16.84 -0.46
N ASP A 263 18.28 17.94 0.12
CA ASP A 263 18.71 18.45 1.44
C ASP A 263 17.92 17.85 2.61
N GLU A 264 17.06 16.85 2.37
CA GLU A 264 16.27 16.18 3.41
C GLU A 264 17.17 15.49 4.44
N ASN A 265 16.98 15.85 5.72
CA ASN A 265 17.68 15.27 6.85
C ASN A 265 16.69 14.93 7.97
N LEU A 266 15.92 13.86 7.77
CA LEU A 266 14.92 13.38 8.73
C LEU A 266 15.50 12.26 9.59
N ASP A 267 15.06 12.22 10.85
CA ASP A 267 15.28 11.06 11.70
C ASP A 267 14.29 9.93 11.36
N LYS A 268 14.51 8.75 11.94
CA LYS A 268 13.63 7.59 11.69
C LYS A 268 12.21 7.80 12.18
N ALA A 269 12.01 8.55 13.27
CA ALA A 269 10.68 8.80 13.81
C ALA A 269 9.87 9.70 12.87
N SER A 270 10.50 10.70 12.25
CA SER A 270 9.90 11.53 11.21
C SER A 270 9.63 10.77 9.92
N LEU A 271 10.47 9.80 9.54
CA LEU A 271 10.16 8.91 8.41
C LEU A 271 8.90 8.07 8.66
N ILE A 272 8.74 7.50 9.87
CA ILE A 272 7.55 6.72 10.24
C ILE A 272 6.28 7.60 10.25
N LYS A 273 6.42 8.87 10.64
CA LYS A 273 5.33 9.86 10.59
C LYS A 273 5.05 10.40 9.20
N GLU A 274 5.85 10.00 8.20
CA GLU A 274 5.76 10.50 6.83
C GLU A 274 5.98 12.02 6.74
N ASP A 275 6.85 12.59 7.59
CA ASP A 275 7.18 14.03 7.64
C ASP A 275 8.09 14.47 6.47
N TYR A 276 7.86 13.94 5.27
CA TYR A 276 8.61 14.22 4.06
C TYR A 276 7.69 14.67 2.92
N GLN A 277 8.29 15.27 1.89
CA GLN A 277 7.58 15.67 0.68
C GLN A 277 7.22 14.44 -0.18
N GLY A 278 5.95 14.34 -0.57
CA GLY A 278 5.45 13.33 -1.50
C GLY A 278 4.98 12.04 -0.82
N ILE A 279 4.37 11.14 -1.60
CA ILE A 279 3.75 9.91 -1.11
C ILE A 279 4.10 8.71 -2.00
N ARG A 280 3.90 7.51 -1.45
CA ARG A 280 4.16 6.22 -2.13
C ARG A 280 2.94 5.28 -2.15
N PRO A 281 1.80 5.64 -2.75
CA PRO A 281 0.58 4.81 -2.69
C PRO A 281 0.76 3.48 -3.42
N ALA A 282 0.30 2.41 -2.76
CA ALA A 282 0.41 1.03 -3.22
C ALA A 282 -0.97 0.45 -3.58
N PRO A 283 -1.15 -0.13 -4.78
CA PRO A 283 -2.42 -0.69 -5.20
C PRO A 283 -2.97 -1.74 -4.21
N GLY A 284 -4.23 -1.56 -3.83
CA GLY A 284 -4.93 -2.33 -2.78
C GLY A 284 -5.12 -1.56 -1.46
N TYR A 285 -4.38 -0.46 -1.26
CA TYR A 285 -4.61 0.44 -0.13
C TYR A 285 -5.81 1.36 -0.38
N PRO A 286 -6.41 1.97 0.67
CA PRO A 286 -7.62 2.79 0.53
C PRO A 286 -7.53 3.94 -0.49
N ALA A 287 -6.33 4.49 -0.74
CA ALA A 287 -6.11 5.56 -1.72
C ALA A 287 -6.13 5.09 -3.19
N CYS A 288 -5.86 3.80 -3.43
CA CYS A 288 -5.84 3.18 -4.75
C CYS A 288 -6.25 1.70 -4.64
N PRO A 289 -7.53 1.41 -4.35
CA PRO A 289 -7.97 0.07 -3.97
C PRO A 289 -7.96 -0.94 -5.13
N ASP A 290 -7.85 -0.49 -6.38
CA ASP A 290 -7.81 -1.37 -7.54
C ASP A 290 -6.46 -2.12 -7.63
N HIS A 291 -6.48 -3.42 -7.33
CA HIS A 291 -5.31 -4.29 -7.42
C HIS A 291 -4.85 -4.56 -8.86
N THR A 292 -5.71 -4.38 -9.85
CA THR A 292 -5.46 -4.88 -11.22
C THR A 292 -4.33 -4.15 -11.94
N VAL A 293 -4.04 -2.89 -11.56
CA VAL A 293 -2.92 -2.11 -12.14
C VAL A 293 -1.55 -2.71 -11.82
N LYS A 294 -1.44 -3.59 -10.82
CA LYS A 294 -0.20 -4.33 -10.57
C LYS A 294 0.23 -5.14 -11.80
N LYS A 295 -0.72 -5.60 -12.63
CA LYS A 295 -0.39 -6.30 -13.88
C LYS A 295 0.48 -5.44 -14.80
N ASP A 296 0.12 -4.18 -14.99
CA ASP A 296 0.86 -3.24 -15.81
C ASP A 296 2.23 -2.93 -15.18
N ILE A 297 2.27 -2.69 -13.86
CA ILE A 297 3.52 -2.48 -13.12
C ILE A 297 4.48 -3.67 -13.33
N PHE A 298 4.01 -4.90 -13.11
CA PHE A 298 4.83 -6.11 -13.22
C PHE A 298 5.34 -6.34 -14.65
N THR A 299 4.47 -6.13 -15.64
CA THR A 299 4.81 -6.32 -17.05
C THR A 299 5.81 -5.27 -17.52
N GLN A 300 5.54 -3.99 -17.25
CA GLN A 300 6.35 -2.88 -17.77
C GLN A 300 7.71 -2.78 -17.07
N LEU A 301 7.78 -3.10 -15.77
CA LEU A 301 9.05 -3.09 -15.04
C LEU A 301 9.84 -4.41 -15.20
N LYS A 302 9.23 -5.45 -15.82
CA LYS A 302 9.80 -6.80 -15.97
C LYS A 302 10.28 -7.34 -14.62
N LEU A 303 9.34 -7.47 -13.69
CA LEU A 303 9.65 -7.81 -12.30
C LEU A 303 10.08 -9.27 -12.11
N ASP A 304 9.91 -10.12 -13.13
CA ASP A 304 10.56 -11.42 -13.22
C ASP A 304 12.09 -11.32 -13.15
N GLU A 305 12.69 -10.22 -13.62
CA GLU A 305 14.14 -9.99 -13.50
C GLU A 305 14.61 -9.88 -12.04
N ILE A 306 13.72 -9.61 -11.08
CA ILE A 306 14.00 -9.55 -9.64
C ILE A 306 13.27 -10.65 -8.85
N ASP A 307 12.83 -11.70 -9.53
CA ASP A 307 12.15 -12.86 -8.95
C ASP A 307 10.84 -12.50 -8.22
N MET A 308 10.14 -11.49 -8.73
CA MET A 308 8.80 -11.11 -8.26
C MET A 308 7.73 -11.50 -9.27
N HIS A 309 6.65 -12.14 -8.80
CA HIS A 309 5.52 -12.55 -9.65
C HIS A 309 4.17 -12.17 -9.04
N LEU A 310 3.12 -12.19 -9.87
CA LEU A 310 1.73 -12.01 -9.46
C LEU A 310 0.95 -13.32 -9.56
N THR A 311 0.09 -13.57 -8.57
CA THR A 311 -0.95 -14.59 -8.65
C THR A 311 -2.14 -14.11 -9.48
N ASP A 312 -3.09 -15.00 -9.77
CA ASP A 312 -4.36 -14.66 -10.44
C ASP A 312 -5.20 -13.65 -9.65
N SER A 313 -4.97 -13.52 -8.34
CA SER A 313 -5.61 -12.53 -7.46
C SER A 313 -4.84 -11.22 -7.32
N PHE A 314 -3.77 -11.03 -8.10
CA PHE A 314 -2.83 -9.90 -8.01
C PHE A 314 -2.14 -9.78 -6.63
N ALA A 315 -2.02 -10.90 -5.91
CA ALA A 315 -1.11 -10.99 -4.77
C ALA A 315 0.32 -11.13 -5.31
N MET A 316 1.28 -10.54 -4.59
CA MET A 316 2.69 -10.59 -4.99
C MET A 316 3.38 -11.79 -4.36
N THR A 317 4.32 -12.36 -5.10
CA THR A 317 5.23 -13.40 -4.63
C THR A 317 6.67 -12.91 -4.87
N PRO A 318 7.58 -13.01 -3.88
CA PRO A 318 7.36 -13.47 -2.50
C PRO A 318 6.33 -12.63 -1.74
N ALA A 319 5.70 -13.19 -0.70
CA ALA A 319 4.68 -12.49 0.07
C ALA A 319 5.23 -11.20 0.73
N ALA A 320 6.48 -11.23 1.19
CA ALA A 320 7.23 -10.08 1.67
C ALA A 320 7.68 -9.19 0.50
N SER A 321 6.71 -8.52 -0.14
CA SER A 321 6.93 -7.61 -1.25
C SER A 321 6.00 -6.41 -1.19
N VAL A 322 6.47 -5.27 -1.69
CA VAL A 322 5.70 -4.02 -1.80
C VAL A 322 5.88 -3.45 -3.21
N SER A 323 4.80 -2.98 -3.82
CA SER A 323 4.85 -2.27 -5.10
C SER A 323 3.88 -1.12 -5.11
N GLY A 324 4.24 -0.02 -5.76
CA GLY A 324 3.37 1.15 -5.84
C GLY A 324 3.95 2.26 -6.71
N PHE A 325 3.42 3.45 -6.50
CA PHE A 325 3.80 4.67 -7.20
C PHE A 325 4.60 5.59 -6.28
N TYR A 326 5.25 6.61 -6.85
CA TYR A 326 5.77 7.76 -6.14
C TYR A 326 5.18 9.04 -6.72
N PHE A 327 4.67 9.91 -5.86
CA PHE A 327 4.17 11.25 -6.21
C PHE A 327 5.02 12.28 -5.50
N ALA A 328 5.58 13.24 -6.25
CA ALA A 328 6.49 14.25 -5.72
C ALA A 328 5.82 15.55 -5.28
N HIS A 329 4.55 15.78 -5.65
CA HIS A 329 3.87 17.04 -5.33
C HIS A 329 3.82 17.24 -3.79
N PRO A 330 4.17 18.44 -3.28
CA PRO A 330 4.29 18.66 -1.83
C PRO A 330 2.98 18.55 -1.05
N GLU A 331 1.85 18.79 -1.72
CA GLU A 331 0.51 18.60 -1.13
C GLU A 331 -0.05 17.18 -1.34
N ALA A 332 0.73 16.26 -1.90
CA ALA A 332 0.30 14.88 -2.05
C ALA A 332 0.15 14.22 -0.67
N GLN A 333 -0.98 13.57 -0.46
CA GLN A 333 -1.35 12.97 0.82
C GLN A 333 -2.20 11.72 0.61
N TYR A 334 -2.14 10.80 1.57
CA TYR A 334 -3.01 9.64 1.60
C TYR A 334 -4.46 10.04 1.92
N PHE A 335 -5.40 9.43 1.23
CA PHE A 335 -6.84 9.54 1.48
C PHE A 335 -7.50 8.17 1.24
N SER A 336 -8.74 7.99 1.67
CA SER A 336 -9.54 6.81 1.30
C SER A 336 -10.51 7.18 0.18
N VAL A 337 -10.56 6.39 -0.88
CA VAL A 337 -11.57 6.54 -1.95
C VAL A 337 -12.98 6.29 -1.40
N ASP A 338 -13.10 5.39 -0.41
CA ASP A 338 -14.37 4.93 0.19
C ASP A 338 -15.34 4.34 -0.86
N LYS A 339 -16.64 4.64 -0.73
CA LYS A 339 -17.69 4.16 -1.63
C LYS A 339 -17.76 5.00 -2.90
N ILE A 340 -17.93 4.32 -4.04
CA ILE A 340 -18.16 4.92 -5.35
C ILE A 340 -19.56 4.55 -5.87
N GLY A 341 -20.13 5.39 -6.71
CA GLY A 341 -21.40 5.17 -7.38
C GLY A 341 -21.26 4.40 -8.70
N ASP A 342 -22.41 3.91 -9.17
CA ASP A 342 -22.53 3.18 -10.44
C ASP A 342 -22.06 3.99 -11.66
N ASP A 343 -22.18 5.31 -11.61
CA ASP A 343 -21.75 6.22 -12.67
C ASP A 343 -20.22 6.21 -12.84
N GLN A 344 -19.47 6.28 -11.73
CA GLN A 344 -18.01 6.15 -11.74
C GLN A 344 -17.55 4.76 -12.16
N LEU A 345 -18.23 3.71 -11.70
CA LEU A 345 -17.95 2.34 -12.11
C LEU A 345 -18.10 2.17 -13.64
N LYS A 346 -19.20 2.67 -14.22
CA LYS A 346 -19.47 2.63 -15.67
C LYS A 346 -18.47 3.47 -16.46
N ASP A 347 -18.14 4.65 -15.95
CA ASP A 347 -17.14 5.54 -16.55
C ASP A 347 -15.75 4.89 -16.58
N MET A 348 -15.31 4.29 -15.47
CA MET A 348 -14.03 3.56 -15.41
C MET A 348 -14.03 2.35 -16.34
N ALA A 349 -15.13 1.59 -16.41
CA ALA A 349 -15.26 0.45 -17.34
C ALA A 349 -15.05 0.90 -18.79
N LYS A 350 -15.65 2.04 -19.17
CA LYS A 350 -15.49 2.65 -20.49
C LYS A 350 -14.07 3.15 -20.75
N ARG A 351 -13.45 3.87 -19.80
CA ARG A 351 -12.08 4.41 -19.95
C ARG A 351 -11.03 3.30 -20.12
N ARG A 352 -11.26 2.15 -19.48
CA ARG A 352 -10.40 0.97 -19.51
C ARG A 352 -10.69 -0.02 -20.63
N ASP A 353 -11.82 0.14 -21.32
CA ASP A 353 -12.36 -0.85 -22.25
C ASP A 353 -12.48 -2.26 -21.62
N VAL A 354 -13.10 -2.34 -20.44
CA VAL A 354 -13.37 -3.59 -19.72
C VAL A 354 -14.85 -3.71 -19.35
N SER A 355 -15.29 -4.92 -19.04
CA SER A 355 -16.66 -5.13 -18.59
C SER A 355 -16.90 -4.55 -17.20
N ILE A 356 -18.13 -4.09 -16.95
CA ILE A 356 -18.56 -3.62 -15.63
C ILE A 356 -18.43 -4.74 -14.59
N GLU A 357 -18.75 -5.99 -14.95
CA GLU A 357 -18.66 -7.14 -14.05
C GLU A 357 -17.21 -7.44 -13.63
N PHE A 358 -16.24 -7.21 -14.53
CA PHE A 358 -14.83 -7.28 -14.17
C PHE A 358 -14.50 -6.27 -13.07
N LEU A 359 -14.92 -5.00 -13.22
CA LEU A 359 -14.67 -3.98 -12.19
C LEU A 359 -15.44 -4.24 -10.90
N LYS A 360 -16.70 -4.71 -10.95
CA LYS A 360 -17.47 -5.06 -9.75
C LYS A 360 -16.77 -6.10 -8.90
N LYS A 361 -16.14 -7.09 -9.53
CA LYS A 361 -15.35 -8.11 -8.82
C LYS A 361 -14.21 -7.47 -8.03
N TRP A 362 -13.43 -6.60 -8.66
CA TRP A 362 -12.20 -6.04 -8.06
C TRP A 362 -12.45 -4.84 -7.15
N LEU A 363 -13.54 -4.12 -7.36
CA LEU A 363 -13.95 -2.96 -6.56
C LEU A 363 -15.11 -3.28 -5.60
N ALA A 364 -15.44 -4.56 -5.39
CA ALA A 364 -16.53 -4.97 -4.49
C ALA A 364 -16.49 -4.29 -3.11
N PRO A 365 -15.33 -4.09 -2.46
CA PRO A 365 -15.28 -3.37 -1.18
C PRO A 365 -15.71 -1.90 -1.27
N ASN A 366 -15.57 -1.28 -2.44
CA ASN A 366 -15.85 0.13 -2.72
C ASN A 366 -17.25 0.38 -3.30
N LEU A 367 -18.06 -0.66 -3.55
CA LEU A 367 -19.43 -0.55 -4.07
C LEU A 367 -20.51 -0.58 -3.00
#